data_AF-A0A4U6W3A3-F1
#
_entry.id   AF-A0A4U6W3A3-F1
#
_cell.length_a   1.000
_cell.length_b   1.000
_cell.length_c   1.000
_cell.angle_alpha   90.00
_cell.angle_beta   90.00
_cell.angle_gamma   90.00
#
_symmetry.space_group_name_H-M   'P 1'
#
loop_
_entity.id
_entity.type
_entity.pdbx_description
1 polymer ?
#
loop_
_entity_poly.entity_id
_entity_poly.type
_entity_poly.pdbx_seq_one_letter_code
_entity_poly.pdbx_strand_id
1 'polypeptide(L)'
;MPFLTPYLAGNTSEDYAHGANFAVGGATALGHDYFRGKKLDARFTPYSLHWQMSWLKKVLRMLSPEQGRGWSDLMASSLFLVGEIGGNDYNQALFQGRSFDEVKPTSPTSSPASALQSLN
;
A
#
# COMPACT_ATOMS: atom_id res chain seq x y z
N MET A 1 -5.11 -1.31 22.62
CA MET A 1 -5.57 -0.86 21.28
C MET A 1 -6.41 -1.98 20.68
N PRO A 2 -7.61 -1.73 20.16
CA PRO A 2 -8.37 -2.74 19.44
C PRO A 2 -7.61 -3.20 18.18
N PHE A 3 -7.84 -4.44 17.74
CA PHE A 3 -7.32 -4.90 16.45
C PHE A 3 -7.96 -4.10 15.32
N LEU A 4 -7.15 -3.64 14.38
CA LEU A 4 -7.65 -2.96 13.18
C LEU A 4 -8.38 -3.96 12.28
N THR A 5 -9.54 -3.56 11.76
CA THR A 5 -10.30 -4.35 10.78
C THR A 5 -9.44 -4.60 9.54
N PRO A 6 -9.14 -5.85 9.16
CA PRO A 6 -8.51 -6.13 7.87
C PRO A 6 -9.39 -5.58 6.74
N TYR A 7 -8.82 -4.88 5.77
CA TYR A 7 -9.62 -4.19 4.74
C TYR A 7 -10.56 -5.11 3.92
N LEU A 8 -10.30 -6.41 3.83
CA LEU A 8 -11.21 -7.33 3.13
C LEU A 8 -12.34 -7.86 4.02
N ALA A 9 -12.35 -7.53 5.32
CA ALA A 9 -13.33 -8.03 6.29
C ALA A 9 -14.52 -7.07 6.49
N GLY A 10 -14.36 -5.77 6.25
CA GLY A 10 -15.43 -4.77 6.40
C GLY A 10 -16.07 -4.38 5.06
N ASN A 11 -17.32 -3.94 5.11
CA ASN A 11 -18.08 -3.49 3.94
C ASN A 11 -18.78 -2.14 4.14
N THR A 12 -18.92 -1.66 5.38
CA THR A 12 -19.58 -0.38 5.69
C THR A 12 -18.64 0.63 6.38
N SER A 13 -19.08 1.88 6.49
CA SER A 13 -18.36 2.94 7.21
C SER A 13 -18.11 2.57 8.67
N GLU A 14 -19.07 1.89 9.30
CA GLU A 14 -19.02 1.51 10.71
C GLU A 14 -17.94 0.46 10.96
N ASP A 15 -17.73 -0.47 10.02
CA ASP A 15 -16.68 -1.50 10.10
C ASP A 15 -15.27 -0.90 10.16
N TYR A 16 -15.12 0.33 9.67
CA TYR A 16 -13.85 1.06 9.57
C TYR A 16 -13.75 2.30 10.47
N ALA A 17 -14.78 2.58 11.26
CA ALA A 17 -14.85 3.77 12.11
C ALA A 17 -13.69 3.87 13.13
N HIS A 18 -13.07 2.74 13.46
CA HIS A 18 -11.95 2.64 14.39
C HIS A 18 -10.61 2.31 13.71
N GLY A 19 -10.57 2.39 12.38
CA GLY A 19 -9.39 2.15 11.56
C GLY A 19 -9.44 0.82 10.80
N ALA A 20 -8.47 0.67 9.88
CA ALA A 20 -8.36 -0.49 9.02
C ALA A 20 -6.89 -0.86 8.77
N ASN A 21 -6.62 -2.14 8.54
CA ASN A 21 -5.31 -2.63 8.13
C ASN A 21 -5.33 -3.06 6.66
N PHE A 22 -4.49 -2.41 5.85
CA PHE A 22 -4.35 -2.65 4.41
C PHE A 22 -3.07 -3.44 4.06
N ALA A 23 -2.20 -3.72 5.04
CA ALA A 23 -0.94 -4.41 4.78
C ALA A 23 -1.17 -5.86 4.33
N VAL A 24 -0.38 -6.28 3.34
CA VAL A 24 -0.39 -7.64 2.83
C VAL A 24 1.02 -8.21 2.93
N GLY A 25 1.15 -9.38 3.57
CA GLY A 25 2.41 -10.11 3.61
C GLY A 25 2.93 -10.41 2.20
N GLY A 26 4.22 -10.14 1.96
CA GLY A 26 4.84 -10.33 0.65
C GLY A 26 4.57 -9.21 -0.37
N ALA A 27 3.82 -8.16 -0.01
CA ALA A 27 3.58 -7.04 -0.90
C ALA A 27 4.87 -6.32 -1.30
N THR A 28 4.93 -5.91 -2.56
CA THR A 28 6.00 -5.12 -3.16
C THR A 28 5.61 -3.64 -3.24
N ALA A 29 6.58 -2.74 -3.28
CA ALA A 29 6.34 -1.34 -3.60
C ALA A 29 5.90 -1.19 -5.07
N LEU A 30 6.50 -1.98 -5.96
CA LEU A 30 6.26 -1.98 -7.40
C LEU A 30 5.18 -2.98 -7.80
N GLY A 31 4.51 -2.71 -8.92
CA GLY A 31 3.56 -3.66 -9.52
C GLY A 31 4.25 -4.80 -10.27
N HIS A 32 3.53 -5.91 -10.47
CA HIS A 32 4.02 -7.08 -11.21
C HIS A 32 4.54 -6.75 -12.62
N ASP A 33 3.96 -5.74 -13.29
CA ASP A 33 4.40 -5.28 -14.62
C ASP A 33 5.86 -4.85 -14.64
N TYR A 34 6.34 -4.22 -13.57
CA TYR A 34 7.72 -3.83 -13.43
C TYR A 34 8.66 -5.05 -13.49
N PHE A 35 8.36 -6.07 -12.68
CA PHE A 35 9.16 -7.29 -12.59
C PHE A 35 9.12 -8.09 -13.89
N ARG A 36 7.94 -8.21 -14.50
CA ARG A 36 7.80 -8.86 -15.82
C ARG A 36 8.64 -8.15 -16.89
N GLY A 37 8.65 -6.82 -16.91
CA GLY A 37 9.51 -6.03 -17.81
C GLY A 37 11.01 -6.27 -17.59
N LYS A 38 11.41 -6.63 -16.36
CA LYS A 38 12.78 -7.03 -15.99
C LYS A 38 13.07 -8.52 -16.20
N LYS A 39 12.16 -9.28 -16.82
CA LYS A 39 12.26 -10.74 -16.99
C LYS A 39 12.42 -11.46 -15.65
N LEU A 40 11.70 -10.98 -14.63
CA LEU A 40 11.57 -11.61 -13.32
C LEU A 40 10.16 -12.19 -13.20
N ASP A 41 10.09 -13.36 -12.56
CA ASP A 41 8.84 -14.00 -12.20
C ASP A 41 8.23 -13.28 -10.97
N ALA A 42 7.01 -12.77 -11.10
CA ALA A 42 6.35 -12.00 -10.06
C ALA A 42 5.65 -12.93 -9.04
N ARG A 43 6.44 -13.74 -8.33
CA ARG A 43 5.94 -14.86 -7.50
C ARG A 43 5.20 -14.46 -6.23
N PHE A 44 5.41 -13.23 -5.75
CA PHE A 44 4.72 -12.75 -4.55
C PHE A 44 3.31 -12.24 -4.89
N THR A 45 2.55 -11.91 -3.85
CA THR A 45 1.19 -11.38 -3.99
C THR A 45 1.09 -10.29 -5.06
N PRO A 46 0.00 -10.25 -5.86
CA PRO A 46 -0.24 -9.16 -6.81
C PRO A 46 -0.60 -7.84 -6.12
N TYR A 47 -0.83 -7.85 -4.81
CA TYR A 47 -1.27 -6.69 -4.04
C TYR A 47 -0.11 -5.81 -3.59
N SER A 48 0.47 -5.09 -4.55
CA SER A 48 1.52 -4.09 -4.31
C SER A 48 1.02 -2.88 -3.51
N LEU A 49 1.93 -1.96 -3.15
CA LEU A 49 1.60 -0.69 -2.50
C LEU A 49 0.49 0.07 -3.23
N HIS A 50 0.48 0.02 -4.57
CA HIS A 50 -0.59 0.63 -5.38
C HIS A 50 -1.99 0.14 -4.99
N TRP A 51 -2.14 -1.18 -4.79
CA TRP A 51 -3.41 -1.76 -4.36
C TRP A 51 -3.77 -1.35 -2.93
N GLN A 52 -2.80 -1.36 -2.01
CA GLN A 52 -3.01 -0.94 -0.62
C GLN A 52 -3.47 0.52 -0.52
N MET A 53 -2.86 1.41 -1.31
CA MET A 53 -3.27 2.81 -1.40
C MET A 53 -4.64 2.98 -2.05
N SER A 54 -4.97 2.15 -3.05
CA SER A 54 -6.31 2.18 -3.69
C SER A 54 -7.41 1.76 -2.73
N TRP A 55 -7.13 0.77 -1.88
CA TRP A 55 -8.04 0.34 -0.81
C TRP A 55 -8.19 1.39 0.27
N LEU A 56 -7.10 2.03 0.70
CA LEU A 56 -7.14 3.17 1.61
C LEU A 56 -8.05 4.27 1.05
N LYS A 57 -7.86 4.67 -0.21
CA LYS A 57 -8.72 5.67 -0.88
C LYS A 57 -10.19 5.29 -0.86
N LYS A 58 -10.53 4.00 -1.06
CA LYS A 58 -11.90 3.52 -1.00
C LYS A 58 -12.50 3.64 0.40
N VAL A 59 -11.75 3.28 1.45
CA VAL A 59 -12.22 3.44 2.85
C VAL A 59 -12.40 4.91 3.20
N LEU A 60 -11.45 5.78 2.84
CA LEU A 60 -11.56 7.20 3.12
C LEU A 60 -12.81 7.81 2.47
N ARG A 61 -13.13 7.43 1.23
CA ARG A 61 -14.37 7.85 0.56
C ARG A 61 -15.64 7.27 1.18
N MET A 62 -15.55 6.10 1.80
CA MET A 62 -16.68 5.49 2.51
C MET A 62 -16.97 6.24 3.83
N LEU A 63 -15.90 6.63 4.53
CA LEU A 63 -15.99 7.40 5.79
C LEU A 63 -16.37 8.86 5.57
N SER A 64 -15.96 9.44 4.45
CA SER A 64 -16.29 10.82 4.07
C SER A 64 -16.44 10.93 2.55
N PRO A 65 -17.67 10.78 2.01
CA PRO A 65 -17.93 10.74 0.57
C PRO A 65 -17.65 12.03 -0.18
N GLU A 66 -17.75 13.18 0.49
CA GLU A 66 -17.63 14.51 -0.11
C GLU A 66 -16.42 15.28 0.43
N GLN A 67 -15.76 16.02 -0.46
CA GLN A 67 -14.70 16.97 -0.11
C GLN A 67 -15.31 18.13 0.70
N GLY A 68 -14.79 18.42 1.88
CA GLY A 68 -15.32 19.48 2.75
C GLY A 68 -14.87 19.38 4.20
N ARG A 69 -15.69 19.92 5.11
CA ARG A 69 -15.37 19.94 6.56
C ARG A 69 -15.20 18.54 7.14
N GLY A 70 -16.08 17.60 6.78
CA GLY A 70 -16.00 16.20 7.22
C GLY A 70 -14.70 15.51 6.80
N TRP A 71 -14.23 15.76 5.58
CA TRP A 71 -12.94 15.25 5.10
C TRP A 71 -11.76 15.82 5.90
N SER A 72 -11.76 17.14 6.13
CA SER A 72 -10.70 17.82 6.88
C SER A 72 -10.60 17.32 8.32
N ASP A 73 -11.76 17.16 8.98
CA ASP A 73 -11.84 16.65 10.34
C ASP A 73 -11.39 15.17 10.41
N LEU A 74 -11.77 14.35 9.42
CA LEU A 74 -11.31 12.96 9.30
C LEU A 74 -9.79 12.89 9.16
N MET A 75 -9.20 13.67 8.24
CA MET A 75 -7.74 13.67 8.04
C MET A 75 -7.00 14.15 9.28
N ALA A 76 -7.50 15.20 9.95
CA ALA A 76 -6.89 15.76 11.15
C ALA A 76 -6.96 14.83 12.37
N SER A 77 -7.97 13.95 12.42
CA SER A 77 -8.15 12.98 13.51
C SER A 77 -7.58 11.59 13.21
N SER A 78 -7.11 11.35 11.98
CA SER A 78 -6.58 10.07 11.54
C SER A 78 -5.06 9.97 11.68
N LEU A 79 -4.58 8.76 12.00
CA LEU A 79 -3.17 8.40 11.92
C LEU A 79 -2.94 7.44 10.75
N PHE A 80 -2.03 7.80 9.85
CA PHE A 80 -1.61 6.94 8.74
C PHE A 80 -0.23 6.36 9.02
N LEU A 81 -0.16 5.05 9.17
CA LEU A 81 1.10 4.31 9.22
C LEU A 81 1.33 3.63 7.87
N VAL A 82 2.39 4.04 7.16
CA VAL A 82 2.73 3.51 5.83
C VAL A 82 4.20 3.10 5.81
N GLY A 83 4.45 1.85 5.48
CA GLY A 83 5.78 1.22 5.50
C GLY A 83 5.82 0.00 6.44
N GLU A 84 6.95 -0.68 6.58
CA GLU A 84 8.07 -0.67 5.63
C GLU A 84 7.68 -1.43 4.35
N ILE A 85 7.90 -0.82 3.20
CA ILE A 85 7.59 -1.41 1.89
C ILE A 85 8.80 -1.25 0.98
N GLY A 86 9.05 -2.21 0.08
CA GLY A 86 10.24 -2.21 -0.76
C GLY A 86 11.14 -3.44 -0.58
N GLY A 87 11.18 -4.03 0.62
CA GLY A 87 12.05 -5.18 0.88
C GLY A 87 11.73 -6.39 0.01
N ASN A 88 10.44 -6.60 -0.29
CA ASN A 88 9.99 -7.67 -1.17
C ASN A 88 10.35 -7.45 -2.64
N ASP A 89 10.55 -6.20 -3.08
CA ASP A 89 11.02 -5.90 -4.44
C ASP A 89 12.42 -6.44 -4.67
N TYR A 90 13.28 -6.34 -3.64
CA TYR A 90 14.62 -6.94 -3.67
C TYR A 90 14.53 -8.46 -3.57
N ASN A 91 13.81 -8.97 -2.56
CA ASN A 91 13.72 -10.41 -2.30
C ASN A 91 13.16 -11.18 -3.50
N GLN A 92 12.20 -10.60 -4.24
CA GLN A 92 11.65 -11.23 -5.43
C GLN A 92 12.72 -11.51 -6.48
N ALA A 93 13.66 -10.60 -6.69
CA ALA A 93 14.75 -10.77 -7.63
C ALA A 93 15.87 -11.65 -7.06
N LEU A 94 16.24 -11.46 -5.79
CA LEU A 94 17.30 -12.21 -5.12
C LEU A 94 16.98 -13.72 -5.04
N PHE A 95 15.74 -14.09 -4.72
CA PHE A 95 15.31 -15.50 -4.71
C PHE A 95 15.25 -16.15 -6.11
N GLN A 96 15.42 -15.35 -7.17
CA GLN A 96 15.55 -15.84 -8.55
C GLN A 96 17.02 -15.85 -9.01
N GLY A 97 17.97 -15.68 -8.10
CA GLY A 97 19.40 -15.76 -8.39
C GLY A 97 20.01 -14.49 -8.99
N ARG A 98 19.30 -13.35 -8.94
CA ARG A 98 19.89 -12.06 -9.32
C ARG A 98 20.91 -11.59 -8.28
N SER A 99 21.97 -10.93 -8.73
CA SER A 99 22.97 -10.35 -7.83
C SER A 99 22.45 -9.07 -7.19
N PHE A 100 23.00 -8.69 -6.03
CA PHE A 100 22.62 -7.43 -5.39
C PHE A 100 22.86 -6.21 -6.30
N ASP A 101 23.91 -6.23 -7.11
CA ASP A 101 24.23 -5.15 -8.06
C ASP A 101 23.18 -5.03 -9.18
N GLU A 102 22.57 -6.14 -9.60
CA GLU A 102 21.48 -6.13 -10.58
C GLU A 102 20.16 -5.60 -9.99
N VAL A 103 19.97 -5.74 -8.68
CA VAL A 103 18.72 -5.42 -7.97
C VAL A 103 18.75 -4.03 -7.34
N LYS A 104 19.92 -3.50 -6.97
CA LYS A 104 20.09 -2.14 -6.45
C LYS A 104 19.42 -1.03 -7.30
N PRO A 105 19.37 -1.10 -8.64
CA PRO A 105 18.68 -0.12 -9.48
C PRO A 105 17.14 -0.22 -9.45
N THR A 106 16.54 -1.18 -8.73
CA THR A 106 15.08 -1.37 -8.71
C THR A 106 14.36 -0.53 -7.68
N SER A 107 15.04 0.35 -6.94
CA SER A 107 14.38 1.22 -5.97
C SER A 107 13.44 2.20 -6.68
N PRO A 108 12.12 2.20 -6.37
CA PRO A 108 11.24 3.25 -6.85
C PRO A 108 11.68 4.58 -6.25
N THR A 109 11.84 5.60 -7.09
CA THR A 109 12.06 6.98 -6.66
C THR A 109 10.84 7.60 -5.96
N SER A 110 9.68 6.92 -5.96
CA SER A 110 8.46 7.39 -5.28
C SER A 110 8.50 7.04 -3.78
N SER A 111 8.88 8.03 -2.97
CA SER A 111 8.81 7.96 -1.51
C SER A 111 7.37 7.69 -1.03
N PRO A 112 7.17 6.98 0.10
CA PRO A 112 5.87 6.85 0.76
C PRO A 112 5.14 8.19 0.96
N ALA A 113 5.89 9.27 1.13
CA ALA A 113 5.35 10.63 1.23
C ALA A 113 4.57 11.06 -0.02
N SER A 114 5.03 10.71 -1.23
CA SER A 114 4.33 11.01 -2.48
C SER A 114 3.03 10.23 -2.63
N ALA A 115 2.97 9.00 -2.09
CA ALA A 115 1.75 8.20 -2.09
C ALA A 115 0.67 8.84 -1.21
N LEU A 116 1.05 9.34 -0.02
CA LEU A 116 0.16 10.06 0.89
C LEU A 116 -0.31 11.40 0.31
N GLN A 117 0.55 12.13 -0.41
CA GLN A 117 0.16 13.38 -1.09
C GLN A 117 -0.94 13.16 -2.14
N SER A 118 -1.03 11.96 -2.73
CA SER A 118 -2.10 11.61 -3.70
C SER A 118 -3.47 11.32 -3.07
N LEU A 119 -3.57 11.42 -1.74
CA LEU A 119 -4.84 11.32 -1.00
C LEU A 119 -5.53 12.69 -0.86
N ASN A 120 -4.81 13.80 -1.06
CA ASN A 120 -5.35 15.16 -0.99
C ASN A 120 -6.03 15.57 -2.31
#